data_AF-A0A957PMW4-F1
#
_entry.id   AF-A0A957PMW4-F1
#
_cell.length_a   1.000
_cell.length_b   1.000
_cell.length_c   1.000
_cell.angle_alpha   90.00
_cell.angle_beta   90.00
_cell.angle_gamma   90.00
#
_symmetry.space_group_name_H-M   'P 1'
#
loop_
_entity.id
_entity.type
_entity.pdbx_description
1 polymer ?
#
loop_
_entity_poly.entity_id
_entity_poly.type
_entity_poly.pdbx_seq_one_letter_code
_entity_poly.pdbx_strand_id
1 'polypeptide(L)' 'MHTILIDEYGGVHGLRDDGILESALAAAENRAYYENADLASCAATYAFHLCEAHAFLDGNKRIAAM' A
#
# COMPACT_ATOMS: atom_id res chain seq x y z
N MET A 1 2.97 10.22 1.46
CA MET A 1 2.50 9.99 0.06
C MET A 1 0.98 10.02 -0.06
N HIS A 2 0.22 9.19 0.66
CA HIS A 2 -1.26 9.18 0.55
C HIS A 2 -1.91 10.55 0.69
N THR A 3 -1.56 11.34 1.73
CA THR A 3 -2.10 12.69 1.92
C THR A 3 -1.91 13.59 0.70
N ILE A 4 -0.71 13.57 0.10
CA ILE A 4 -0.38 14.36 -1.10
C ILE A 4 -1.30 13.98 -2.27
N LEU A 5 -1.54 12.67 -2.47
CA LEU A 5 -2.43 12.18 -3.51
C LEU A 5 -3.89 12.59 -3.29
N ILE A 6 -4.35 12.64 -2.05
CA ILE A 6 -5.70 13.13 -1.74
C ILE A 6 -5.79 14.64 -1.94
N ASP A 7 -4.77 15.39 -1.54
CA ASP A 7 -4.71 16.85 -1.75
C ASP A 7 -4.74 17.21 -3.24
N GLU A 8 -4.03 16.44 -4.08
CA GLU A 8 -3.89 16.71 -5.51
C GLU A 8 -5.10 16.22 -6.34
N TYR A 9 -5.59 15.01 -6.06
CA TYR A 9 -6.62 14.35 -6.89
C TYR A 9 -8.00 14.29 -6.23
N GLY A 10 -8.15 14.83 -5.01
CA GLY A 10 -9.37 14.80 -4.23
C GLY A 10 -9.65 13.42 -3.59
N GLY A 11 -10.59 13.40 -2.65
CA GLY A 11 -11.00 12.20 -1.93
C GLY A 11 -11.12 12.44 -0.43
N VAL A 12 -11.19 11.35 0.32
CA VAL A 12 -11.31 11.40 1.79
C VAL A 12 -9.96 11.12 2.44
N HIS A 13 -9.50 12.05 3.28
CA HIS A 13 -8.33 11.81 4.13
C HIS A 13 -8.64 10.80 5.23
N GLY A 14 -7.61 10.07 5.61
CA GLY A 14 -7.62 9.26 6.83
C GLY A 14 -7.38 7.79 6.57
N LEU A 15 -6.86 7.14 7.61
CA LEU A 15 -6.71 5.71 7.70
C LEU A 15 -8.02 5.11 8.23
N ARG A 16 -8.41 4.01 7.61
CA ARG A 16 -9.49 3.16 8.12
C ARG A 16 -8.98 2.30 9.26
N ASP A 17 -7.80 1.72 9.09
CA ASP A 17 -7.18 0.81 10.04
C ASP A 17 -5.66 0.80 9.82
N ASP A 18 -4.91 1.20 10.84
CA ASP A 18 -3.45 1.23 10.81
C ASP A 18 -2.84 -0.17 10.74
N GLY A 19 -3.43 -1.16 11.41
CA GLY A 19 -2.92 -2.53 11.42
C GLY A 19 -3.05 -3.20 10.05
N ILE A 20 -4.10 -2.86 9.30
CA ILE A 20 -4.26 -3.28 7.90
C ILE A 20 -3.16 -2.65 7.03
N LEU A 21 -2.82 -1.38 7.22
CA LEU A 21 -1.72 -0.74 6.50
C LEU A 21 -0.39 -1.41 6.80
N GLU A 22 -0.08 -1.61 8.09
CA GLU A 22 1.15 -2.26 8.53
C GLU A 22 1.28 -3.67 7.94
N SER A 23 0.19 -4.45 7.97
CA SER A 23 0.14 -5.79 7.37
C SER A 23 0.42 -5.77 5.86
N ALA A 24 -0.17 -4.82 5.13
CA ALA A 24 0.04 -4.68 3.69
C ALA A 24 1.50 -4.33 3.34
N LEU A 25 2.15 -3.49 4.15
CA LEU A 25 3.56 -3.15 3.96
C LEU A 25 4.48 -4.31 4.32
N ALA A 26 4.21 -4.99 5.43
CA ALA A 26 4.99 -6.14 5.88
C ALA A 26 4.97 -7.32 4.89
N ALA A 27 3.92 -7.46 4.07
CA ALA A 27 3.83 -8.52 3.07
C ALA A 27 5.03 -8.52 2.09
N ALA A 28 5.42 -7.35 1.60
CA ALA A 28 6.55 -7.24 0.67
C ALA A 28 7.91 -7.41 1.39
N GLU A 29 8.04 -6.92 2.62
CA GLU A 29 9.24 -7.15 3.45
C GLU A 29 9.46 -8.63 3.74
N ASN A 30 8.38 -9.34 4.10
CA ASN A 30 8.40 -10.78 4.30
C ASN A 30 8.79 -11.51 3.00
N ARG A 31 8.24 -11.09 1.86
CA ARG A 31 8.58 -11.69 0.57
C ARG A 31 10.06 -11.47 0.20
N ALA A 32 10.59 -10.28 0.46
CA ALA A 32 12.01 -10.00 0.26
C ALA A 32 12.90 -10.89 1.16
N TYR A 33 12.56 -11.00 2.45
CA TYR A 33 13.39 -11.68 3.44
C TYR A 33 13.32 -13.21 3.34
N TYR A 34 12.11 -13.77 3.22
CA TYR A 34 11.91 -15.22 3.26
C TYR A 34 11.98 -15.89 1.89
N GLU A 35 11.62 -15.19 0.81
CA GLU A 35 11.58 -15.77 -0.54
C GLU A 35 12.75 -15.31 -1.42
N ASN A 36 13.66 -14.45 -0.92
CA ASN A 36 14.72 -13.80 -1.70
C ASN A 36 14.18 -13.16 -3.00
N ALA A 37 12.98 -12.59 -2.92
CA ALA A 37 12.31 -12.02 -4.07
C ALA A 37 13.06 -10.81 -4.63
N ASP A 38 13.05 -10.66 -5.95
CA ASP A 38 13.64 -9.50 -6.60
C ASP A 38 12.84 -8.22 -6.34
N LEU A 39 13.42 -7.07 -6.72
CA LEU A 39 12.80 -5.78 -6.49
C LEU A 39 11.45 -5.64 -7.21
N ALA A 40 11.33 -6.20 -8.41
CA ALA A 40 10.10 -6.17 -9.18
C ALA A 40 8.98 -6.96 -8.48
N SER A 41 9.28 -8.13 -7.93
CA SER A 41 8.35 -8.95 -7.16
C SER A 41 7.92 -8.27 -5.86
N CYS A 42 8.84 -7.60 -5.17
CA CYS A 42 8.52 -6.84 -3.96
C CYS A 42 7.62 -5.63 -4.28
N ALA A 43 7.92 -4.88 -5.35
CA ALA A 43 7.10 -3.77 -5.80
C ALA A 43 5.68 -4.22 -6.19
N ALA A 44 5.56 -5.34 -6.92
CA ALA A 44 4.26 -5.92 -7.26
C ALA A 44 3.47 -6.34 -6.01
N THR A 45 4.17 -6.81 -4.97
CA THR A 45 3.56 -7.20 -3.69
C THR A 45 3.04 -5.97 -2.93
N TYR A 46 3.82 -4.90 -2.86
CA TYR A 46 3.34 -3.62 -2.30
C TYR A 46 2.10 -3.12 -3.04
N ALA A 47 2.15 -3.06 -4.37
CA ALA A 47 1.03 -2.58 -5.18
C ALA A 47 -0.23 -3.42 -4.98
N PHE A 48 -0.11 -4.75 -5.00
CA PHE A 48 -1.23 -5.65 -4.80
C PHE A 48 -1.86 -5.47 -3.41
N HIS A 49 -1.06 -5.52 -2.35
CA HIS A 49 -1.58 -5.46 -0.99
C HIS A 49 -2.10 -4.06 -0.62
N LEU A 50 -1.47 -2.97 -1.05
CA LEU A 50 -2.00 -1.62 -0.82
C LEU A 50 -3.33 -1.38 -1.58
N CYS A 51 -3.51 -2.02 -2.74
CA CYS A 51 -4.75 -1.93 -3.51
C CYS A 51 -5.90 -2.68 -2.80
N GLU A 52 -5.64 -3.90 -2.33
CA GLU A 52 -6.67 -4.83 -1.83
C GLU A 52 -6.94 -4.69 -0.33
N ALA A 53 -5.98 -4.21 0.47
CA ALA A 53 -6.13 -4.19 1.93
C ALA A 53 -7.19 -3.17 2.40
N HIS A 54 -7.52 -2.16 1.59
CA HIS A 54 -8.46 -1.09 1.96
C HIS A 54 -8.11 -0.38 3.28
N ALA A 55 -6.81 -0.14 3.51
CA ALA A 55 -6.28 0.48 4.72
C ALA A 55 -6.66 1.97 4.85
N PHE A 56 -6.88 2.66 3.73
CA PHE A 56 -7.30 4.06 3.70
C PHE A 56 -8.81 4.20 3.46
N LEU A 57 -9.39 5.29 3.97
CA LEU A 57 -10.81 5.60 3.72
C LEU A 57 -11.11 5.83 2.23
N ASP A 58 -10.15 6.36 1.49
CA ASP A 58 -10.16 6.51 0.04
C ASP A 58 -8.73 6.47 -0.50
N GLY A 59 -8.52 6.30 -1.81
CA GLY A 59 -7.21 6.45 -2.46
C GLY A 59 -6.34 5.20 -2.50
N ASN A 60 -6.81 4.04 -2.01
CA ASN A 60 -6.05 2.78 -1.97
C ASN A 60 -5.41 2.40 -3.32
N LYS A 61 -6.16 2.45 -4.42
CA LYS A 61 -5.64 2.14 -5.76
C LYS A 61 -4.59 3.15 -6.26
N ARG A 62 -4.71 4.42 -5.84
CA ARG A 62 -3.80 5.49 -6.26
C ARG A 62 -2.47 5.37 -5.53
N ILE A 63 -2.50 5.16 -4.22
CA ILE A 63 -1.26 4.95 -3.45
C ILE A 63 -0.56 3.63 -3.83
N ALA A 64 -1.31 2.60 -4.23
CA ALA A 64 -0.77 1.35 -4.72
C ALA A 64 -0.02 1.46 -6.07
N ALA A 65 -0.36 2.46 -6.89
CA ALA A 65 0.23 2.66 -8.22
C ALA A 65 1.38 3.67 -8.23
N MET A 66 1.72 4.24 -7.07
CA MET A 66 2.74 5.28 -6.89
C MET A 66 4.12 4.71 -6.56
#